data_AF-A0A7J8MR12-F1
#
_entry.id   AF-A0A7J8MR12-F1
#
_cell.length_a   1.000
_cell.length_b   1.000
_cell.length_c   1.000
_cell.angle_alpha   90.00
_cell.angle_beta   90.00
_cell.angle_gamma   90.00
#
_symmetry.space_group_name_H-M   'P 1'
#
loop_
_entity.id
_entity.type
_entity.pdbx_description
1 polymer ?
#
loop_
_entity_poly.entity_id
_entity_poly.type
_entity_poly.pdbx_seq_one_letter_code
_entity_poly.pdbx_strand_id
1 'polypeptide(L)'
;TQRSGGETWFEVGRSKTYTPTADDIGHVLKFECVIVDAETKQPVGHPNTILTSRVIPAPSPSPRRLIPVSGADMLGNLQSDGRVSSSGSFTVLSYNILSDSYASSELYSYCPSWALSWPYRRQNLLREIVGYRADIVCLQEVQNDHFEEFFAPELDKHGYQALYKRKTNEVYSGNIHTIDGCATFFRRDRFSHVKKYEVEFNKAAQSLTEVAVQTTQKKAALNRLVKDNVALIVVLEAKFSNQGADNPGKRQLLCVANTHVNVPQELKDVKIWQVHTLLKGLEKIAASADIPMLVCGDFNSVPGSAPHSLLAMGKVDPMHADLLVDPLAILRPHSKLTHQLPLVSAYSSFLRGVGLGLEQQRRRMDPTTNEPLFTNCTRDFIGTLDYILYTADSLTVESLLELLDEDSLRKDTALPSPEWSSDHIALLAEFRCVPRPRR
;
A
#
# COMPACT_ATOMS: atom_id res chain seq x y z
N THR A 1 -38.05 13.60 25.87
CA THR A 1 -39.04 12.88 25.03
C THR A 1 -40.00 13.88 24.40
N GLN A 2 -39.89 14.08 23.09
CA GLN A 2 -40.88 14.85 22.32
C GLN A 2 -41.75 13.87 21.54
N ARG A 3 -43.07 14.02 21.63
CA ARG A 3 -44.05 13.27 20.82
C ARG A 3 -44.55 14.19 19.71
N SER A 4 -44.21 13.87 18.47
CA SER A 4 -44.77 14.49 17.28
C SER A 4 -45.10 13.37 16.30
N GLY A 5 -46.33 13.31 15.78
CA GLY A 5 -46.72 12.37 14.72
C GLY A 5 -46.71 10.87 15.07
N GLY A 6 -46.69 10.47 16.35
CA GLY A 6 -46.68 9.06 16.77
C GLY A 6 -45.29 8.46 17.02
N GLU A 7 -44.24 9.24 16.78
CA GLU A 7 -42.85 8.85 17.03
C GLU A 7 -42.37 9.39 18.39
N THR A 8 -41.57 8.58 19.11
CA THR A 8 -40.98 8.97 20.39
C THR A 8 -39.48 9.20 20.22
N TRP A 9 -39.04 10.44 20.42
CA TRP A 9 -37.62 10.82 20.31
C TRP A 9 -36.94 10.92 21.68
N PHE A 10 -35.75 10.31 21.79
CA PHE A 10 -34.87 10.39 22.95
C PHE A 10 -33.62 11.21 22.60
N GLU A 11 -33.22 12.11 23.49
CA GLU A 11 -31.99 12.88 23.31
C GLU A 11 -30.81 12.02 23.75
N VAL A 12 -29.89 11.77 22.82
CA VAL A 12 -28.70 10.92 23.04
C VAL A 12 -27.40 11.71 23.14
N GLY A 13 -27.41 13.00 22.80
CA GLY A 13 -26.23 13.86 22.88
C GLY A 13 -26.51 15.32 22.55
N ARG A 14 -25.60 16.21 23.00
CA ARG A 14 -25.67 17.67 22.79
C ARG A 14 -24.32 18.25 22.39
N SER A 15 -23.79 17.75 21.29
CA SER A 15 -22.48 18.10 20.74
C SER A 15 -22.55 18.23 19.22
N LYS A 16 -21.54 18.89 18.63
CA LYS A 16 -21.43 19.02 17.17
C LYS A 16 -21.21 17.68 16.46
N THR A 17 -20.75 16.67 17.20
CA THR A 17 -20.51 15.31 16.73
C THR A 17 -21.17 14.32 17.67
N TYR A 18 -21.60 13.18 17.15
CA TYR A 18 -22.11 12.06 17.93
C TYR A 18 -21.62 10.77 17.30
N THR A 19 -21.10 9.86 18.10
CA THR A 19 -20.71 8.52 17.67
C THR A 19 -21.78 7.55 18.16
N PRO A 20 -22.54 6.90 17.24
CA PRO A 20 -23.56 5.95 17.62
C PRO A 20 -23.01 4.81 18.49
N THR A 21 -23.81 4.38 19.44
CA THR A 21 -23.54 3.28 20.37
C THR A 21 -24.32 2.02 19.98
N ALA A 22 -24.11 0.92 20.71
CA ALA A 22 -24.88 -0.31 20.50
C ALA A 22 -26.39 -0.11 20.73
N ASP A 23 -26.78 0.80 21.64
CA ASP A 23 -28.17 1.09 21.95
C ASP A 23 -28.89 1.82 20.80
N ASP A 24 -28.14 2.51 19.94
CA ASP A 24 -28.68 3.21 18.79
C ASP A 24 -29.00 2.28 17.62
N ILE A 25 -28.48 1.04 17.61
CA ILE A 25 -28.67 0.08 16.51
C ILE A 25 -30.17 -0.14 16.24
N GLY A 26 -30.55 -0.04 14.97
CA GLY A 26 -31.93 -0.15 14.51
C GLY A 26 -32.74 1.16 14.62
N HIS A 27 -32.23 2.20 15.27
CA HIS A 27 -32.91 3.49 15.44
C HIS A 27 -32.46 4.51 14.39
N VAL A 28 -33.34 5.46 14.07
CA VAL A 28 -33.01 6.64 13.26
C VAL A 28 -32.46 7.72 14.18
N LEU A 29 -31.35 8.36 13.80
CA LEU A 29 -30.83 9.51 14.53
C LEU A 29 -31.29 10.81 13.89
N LYS A 30 -31.65 11.77 14.73
CA LYS A 30 -32.02 13.14 14.35
C LYS A 30 -30.94 14.10 14.81
N PHE A 31 -30.26 14.74 13.87
CA PHE A 31 -29.35 15.84 14.17
C PHE A 31 -30.09 17.16 14.00
N GLU A 32 -30.30 17.87 15.11
CA GLU A 32 -31.02 19.13 15.17
C GLU A 32 -30.06 20.25 15.58
N CYS A 33 -29.95 21.29 14.76
CA CYS A 33 -29.10 22.44 14.99
C CYS A 33 -29.93 23.73 15.05
N VAL A 34 -29.72 24.51 16.09
CA VAL A 34 -30.43 25.77 16.33
C VAL A 34 -29.41 26.89 16.42
N ILE A 35 -29.61 27.96 15.65
CA ILE A 35 -28.79 29.17 15.79
C ILE A 35 -29.15 29.78 17.14
N VAL A 36 -28.14 30.20 17.91
CA VAL A 36 -28.35 30.86 19.20
C VAL A 36 -27.69 32.24 19.18
N ASP A 37 -28.31 33.19 19.86
CA ASP A 37 -27.73 34.50 20.10
C ASP A 37 -26.45 34.36 20.94
N ALA A 38 -25.40 35.08 20.55
CA ALA A 38 -24.08 34.89 21.15
C ALA A 38 -24.03 35.34 22.62
N GLU A 39 -24.80 36.35 22.99
CA GLU A 39 -24.80 36.95 24.33
C GLU A 39 -25.81 36.26 25.26
N THR A 40 -27.06 36.14 24.81
CA THR A 40 -28.17 35.61 25.61
C THR A 40 -28.25 34.08 25.60
N LYS A 41 -27.54 33.41 24.66
CA LYS A 41 -27.60 31.97 24.38
C LYS A 41 -29.01 31.46 24.06
N GLN A 42 -29.94 32.36 23.73
CA GLN A 42 -31.30 31.99 23.36
C GLN A 42 -31.38 31.57 21.89
N PRO A 43 -32.23 30.59 21.54
CA PRO A 43 -32.53 30.25 20.15
C PRO A 43 -32.97 31.46 19.31
N VAL A 44 -32.33 31.65 18.16
CA VAL A 44 -32.68 32.65 17.15
C VAL A 44 -32.99 31.93 15.85
N GLY A 45 -34.28 31.82 15.53
CA GLY A 45 -34.75 31.17 14.30
C GLY A 45 -35.16 29.71 14.47
N HIS A 46 -35.44 29.05 13.35
CA HIS A 46 -35.98 27.69 13.33
C HIS A 46 -34.86 26.64 13.42
N PRO A 47 -35.07 25.52 14.12
CA PRO A 47 -34.16 24.38 14.09
C PRO A 47 -34.02 23.81 12.68
N ASN A 48 -32.78 23.58 12.25
CA ASN A 48 -32.47 22.79 11.06
C ASN A 48 -32.23 21.34 11.48
N THR A 49 -32.86 20.41 10.77
CA THR A 49 -32.86 18.99 11.14
C THR A 49 -32.46 18.11 9.97
N ILE A 50 -31.62 17.11 10.24
CA ILE A 50 -31.28 16.03 9.32
C ILE A 50 -31.56 14.69 10.03
N LEU A 51 -32.11 13.73 9.29
CA LEU A 51 -32.33 12.37 9.75
C LEU A 51 -31.34 11.42 9.08
N THR A 52 -30.82 10.46 9.83
CA THR A 52 -30.02 9.36 9.27
C THR A 52 -30.92 8.22 8.78
N SER A 53 -30.36 7.26 8.05
CA SER A 53 -30.95 5.91 8.00
C SER A 53 -30.85 5.24 9.37
N ARG A 54 -31.47 4.07 9.53
CA ARG A 54 -31.32 3.28 10.76
C ARG A 54 -29.85 2.94 10.99
N VAL A 55 -29.38 3.15 12.22
CA VAL A 55 -28.03 2.77 12.62
C VAL A 55 -27.89 1.25 12.46
N ILE A 56 -26.81 0.84 11.80
CA ILE A 56 -26.46 -0.58 11.61
C ILE A 56 -25.33 -0.97 12.56
N PRO A 57 -25.18 -2.26 12.89
CA PRO A 57 -23.98 -2.75 13.54
C PRO A 57 -22.74 -2.36 12.72
N ALA A 58 -21.69 -1.89 13.39
CA ALA A 58 -20.43 -1.60 12.71
C ALA A 58 -19.85 -2.89 12.10
N PRO A 59 -19.50 -2.91 10.80
CA PRO A 59 -18.80 -4.04 10.21
C PRO A 59 -17.52 -4.35 11.00
N SER A 60 -17.29 -5.64 11.26
CA SER A 60 -16.14 -6.11 12.02
C SER A 60 -15.40 -7.18 11.21
N PRO A 61 -14.54 -6.78 10.26
CA PRO A 61 -13.78 -7.73 9.47
C PRO A 61 -12.93 -8.60 10.39
N SER A 62 -12.87 -9.90 10.08
CA SER A 62 -12.00 -10.83 10.81
C SER A 62 -10.54 -10.45 10.59
N PRO A 63 -9.74 -10.25 11.66
CA PRO A 63 -8.33 -9.92 11.51
C PRO A 63 -7.58 -11.01 10.73
N ARG A 64 -6.82 -10.60 9.71
CA ARG A 64 -5.93 -11.50 8.98
C ARG A 64 -4.71 -11.90 9.82
N ARG A 65 -4.27 -13.15 9.69
CA ARG A 65 -3.16 -13.74 10.44
C ARG A 65 -1.88 -13.83 9.63
N LEU A 66 -0.75 -13.65 10.32
CA LEU A 66 0.57 -14.00 9.78
C LEU A 66 0.74 -15.52 9.83
N ILE A 67 1.05 -16.11 8.68
CA ILE A 67 1.27 -17.54 8.47
C ILE A 67 2.77 -17.78 8.37
N PRO A 68 3.37 -18.56 9.29
CA PRO A 68 4.78 -18.95 9.20
C PRO A 68 5.07 -19.75 7.94
N VAL A 69 6.15 -19.43 7.24
CA VAL A 69 6.60 -20.13 6.02
C VAL A 69 7.96 -20.82 6.18
N SER A 70 8.74 -20.41 7.19
CA SER A 70 10.02 -21.03 7.53
C SER A 70 9.83 -22.15 8.55
N GLY A 71 10.24 -23.38 8.22
CA GLY A 71 10.07 -24.58 9.05
C GLY A 71 11.00 -24.68 10.28
N ALA A 72 11.68 -23.60 10.65
CA ALA A 72 12.69 -23.62 11.72
C ALA A 72 12.09 -23.79 13.13
N ASP A 73 10.81 -23.47 13.33
CA ASP A 73 10.19 -23.47 14.67
C ASP A 73 9.26 -24.67 14.95
N MET A 74 9.38 -25.78 14.22
CA MET A 74 8.61 -27.00 14.51
C MET A 74 9.09 -27.77 15.75
N LEU A 75 10.10 -27.29 16.49
CA LEU A 75 10.61 -27.94 17.70
C LEU A 75 10.74 -27.02 18.93
N GLY A 76 10.12 -25.84 18.95
CA GLY A 76 10.29 -24.88 20.05
C GLY A 76 9.03 -24.12 20.45
N ASN A 77 8.40 -24.56 21.54
CA ASN A 77 7.46 -23.84 22.40
C ASN A 77 6.03 -23.56 21.89
N LEU A 78 5.14 -24.50 22.26
CA LEU A 78 3.77 -24.19 22.72
C LEU A 78 3.83 -23.24 23.94
N GLN A 79 3.81 -21.92 23.74
CA GLN A 79 3.37 -20.97 24.79
C GLN A 79 2.61 -19.76 24.21
N SER A 80 1.58 -19.42 24.98
CA SER A 80 0.55 -18.40 24.81
C SER A 80 1.07 -16.96 24.70
N ASP A 81 0.35 -16.13 23.95
CA ASP A 81 0.31 -14.65 23.99
C ASP A 81 1.60 -13.91 24.41
N GLY A 82 2.43 -13.64 23.42
CA GLY A 82 3.55 -12.71 23.53
C GLY A 82 4.46 -12.87 22.32
N ARG A 83 4.37 -11.95 21.35
CA ARG A 83 5.32 -11.90 20.22
C ARG A 83 6.72 -11.60 20.78
N VAL A 84 7.46 -12.64 21.17
CA VAL A 84 8.90 -12.56 21.33
C VAL A 84 9.46 -12.49 19.92
N SER A 85 9.62 -11.28 19.38
CA SER A 85 10.32 -11.08 18.11
C SER A 85 11.66 -11.81 18.20
N SER A 86 11.86 -12.82 17.36
CA SER A 86 13.17 -13.47 17.23
C SER A 86 14.21 -12.37 16.99
N SER A 87 15.32 -12.40 17.72
CA SER A 87 16.32 -11.32 17.65
C SER A 87 16.72 -11.09 16.19
N GLY A 88 16.45 -9.90 15.64
CA GLY A 88 16.78 -9.57 14.25
C GLY A 88 15.67 -9.70 13.20
N SER A 89 14.43 -10.10 13.56
CA SER A 89 13.29 -10.02 12.61
C SER A 89 12.61 -8.65 12.61
N PHE A 90 11.96 -8.32 11.49
CA PHE A 90 11.15 -7.11 11.31
C PHE A 90 10.07 -7.33 10.25
N THR A 91 9.03 -6.50 10.25
CA THR A 91 7.85 -6.65 9.38
C THR A 91 7.66 -5.47 8.43
N VAL A 92 7.13 -5.74 7.23
CA VAL A 92 6.92 -4.76 6.16
C VAL A 92 5.51 -4.91 5.58
N LEU A 93 4.69 -3.87 5.67
CA LEU A 93 3.37 -3.76 5.05
C LEU A 93 3.48 -3.01 3.71
N SER A 94 2.83 -3.48 2.66
CA SER A 94 2.57 -2.73 1.42
C SER A 94 1.07 -2.68 1.17
N TYR A 95 0.51 -1.49 0.94
CA TYR A 95 -0.93 -1.34 0.77
C TYR A 95 -1.31 -0.11 -0.06
N ASN A 96 -1.97 -0.32 -1.20
CA ASN A 96 -2.69 0.73 -1.89
C ASN A 96 -4.01 0.99 -1.13
N ILE A 97 -4.20 2.21 -0.63
CA ILE A 97 -5.32 2.54 0.27
C ILE A 97 -6.52 3.18 -0.43
N LEU A 98 -6.53 3.21 -1.77
CA LEU A 98 -7.56 3.83 -2.60
C LEU A 98 -7.77 5.32 -2.28
N SER A 99 -7.20 6.20 -3.11
CA SER A 99 -7.37 7.66 -2.95
C SER A 99 -8.85 8.05 -2.98
N ASP A 100 -9.25 9.04 -2.17
CA ASP A 100 -10.64 9.52 -2.19
C ASP A 100 -11.04 10.14 -3.52
N SER A 101 -10.07 10.72 -4.25
CA SER A 101 -10.31 11.17 -5.63
C SER A 101 -10.69 10.04 -6.59
N TYR A 102 -10.38 8.78 -6.26
CA TYR A 102 -10.69 7.62 -7.09
C TYR A 102 -11.87 6.79 -6.56
N ALA A 103 -12.24 6.95 -5.28
CA ALA A 103 -13.35 6.24 -4.63
C ALA A 103 -14.76 6.75 -5.05
N SER A 104 -15.02 6.86 -6.35
CA SER A 104 -16.30 7.39 -6.87
C SER A 104 -17.41 6.34 -6.88
N SER A 105 -18.65 6.77 -6.67
CA SER A 105 -19.83 5.89 -6.77
C SER A 105 -20.11 5.40 -8.19
N GLU A 106 -19.50 6.01 -9.22
CA GLU A 106 -19.60 5.53 -10.60
C GLU A 106 -18.77 4.25 -10.78
N LEU A 107 -17.50 4.29 -10.35
CA LEU A 107 -16.58 3.16 -10.42
C LEU A 107 -16.99 2.03 -9.46
N TYR A 108 -17.42 2.41 -8.26
CA TYR A 108 -17.75 1.47 -7.19
C TYR A 108 -19.25 1.45 -6.89
N SER A 109 -20.09 1.42 -7.92
CA SER A 109 -21.57 1.45 -7.80
C SER A 109 -22.19 0.31 -6.99
N TYR A 110 -21.44 -0.76 -6.70
CA TYR A 110 -21.83 -1.86 -5.81
C TYR A 110 -21.58 -1.56 -4.34
N CYS A 111 -20.66 -0.65 -4.02
CA CYS A 111 -20.31 -0.30 -2.65
C CYS A 111 -21.22 0.85 -2.17
N PRO A 112 -21.89 0.73 -1.01
CA PRO A 112 -22.70 1.81 -0.48
C PRO A 112 -21.91 3.10 -0.31
N SER A 113 -22.49 4.25 -0.67
CA SER A 113 -21.80 5.56 -0.63
C SER A 113 -21.25 5.92 0.75
N TRP A 114 -21.92 5.49 1.83
CA TRP A 114 -21.44 5.68 3.19
C TRP A 114 -20.15 4.89 3.47
N ALA A 115 -20.00 3.70 2.89
CA ALA A 115 -18.81 2.86 3.02
C ALA A 115 -17.66 3.33 2.12
N LEU A 116 -17.98 3.96 0.98
CA LEU A 116 -17.00 4.63 0.13
C LEU A 116 -16.48 5.94 0.71
N SER A 117 -17.25 6.61 1.57
CA SER A 117 -16.90 7.93 2.09
C SER A 117 -15.57 7.91 2.87
N TRP A 118 -14.72 8.91 2.61
CA TRP A 118 -13.44 9.03 3.32
C TRP A 118 -13.54 8.99 4.86
N PRO A 119 -14.51 9.66 5.52
CA PRO A 119 -14.61 9.61 6.98
C PRO A 119 -14.79 8.20 7.53
N TYR A 120 -15.48 7.31 6.79
CA TYR A 120 -15.62 5.91 7.13
C TYR A 120 -14.34 5.12 6.82
N ARG A 121 -13.86 5.20 5.57
CA ARG A 121 -12.69 4.43 5.11
C ARG A 121 -11.44 4.72 5.94
N ARG A 122 -11.15 5.98 6.23
CA ARG A 122 -9.92 6.38 6.96
C ARG A 122 -9.81 5.74 8.34
N GLN A 123 -10.93 5.58 9.06
CA GLN A 123 -10.93 4.97 10.38
C GLN A 123 -10.68 3.46 10.31
N ASN A 124 -11.25 2.79 9.31
CA ASN A 124 -11.04 1.38 9.09
C ASN A 124 -9.61 1.09 8.59
N LEU A 125 -9.11 1.89 7.64
CA LEU A 125 -7.73 1.82 7.16
C LEU A 125 -6.74 2.01 8.30
N LEU A 126 -6.92 3.03 9.15
CA LEU A 126 -6.06 3.24 10.32
C LEU A 126 -6.10 2.04 11.27
N ARG A 127 -7.30 1.53 11.58
CA ARG A 127 -7.47 0.35 12.45
C ARG A 127 -6.77 -0.88 11.88
N GLU A 128 -6.91 -1.14 10.58
CA GLU A 128 -6.24 -2.24 9.89
C GLU A 128 -4.71 -2.10 9.96
N ILE A 129 -4.18 -0.94 9.55
CA ILE A 129 -2.73 -0.66 9.53
C ILE A 129 -2.11 -0.79 10.93
N VAL A 130 -2.73 -0.17 11.95
CA VAL A 130 -2.28 -0.25 13.34
C VAL A 130 -2.42 -1.67 13.88
N GLY A 131 -3.46 -2.39 13.49
CA GLY A 131 -3.72 -3.78 13.90
C GLY A 131 -2.61 -4.74 13.48
N TYR A 132 -2.00 -4.53 12.31
CA TYR A 132 -0.86 -5.34 11.86
C TYR A 132 0.41 -5.14 12.68
N ARG A 133 0.59 -3.95 13.27
CA ARG A 133 1.81 -3.56 14.03
C ARG A 133 3.09 -3.77 13.23
N ALA A 134 3.06 -3.45 11.93
CA ALA A 134 4.20 -3.62 11.04
C ALA A 134 5.34 -2.66 11.41
N ASP A 135 6.60 -3.06 11.30
CA ASP A 135 7.71 -2.16 11.65
C ASP A 135 7.97 -1.09 10.58
N ILE A 136 7.67 -1.43 9.31
CA ILE A 136 7.71 -0.55 8.15
C ILE A 136 6.37 -0.66 7.40
N VAL A 137 5.81 0.47 6.98
CA VAL A 137 4.55 0.54 6.23
C VAL A 137 4.74 1.38 4.97
N CYS A 138 4.51 0.77 3.81
CA CYS A 138 4.54 1.40 2.50
C CYS A 138 3.11 1.55 1.98
N LEU A 139 2.60 2.78 1.93
CA LEU A 139 1.27 3.08 1.38
C LEU A 139 1.38 3.73 0.01
N GLN A 140 0.46 3.37 -0.89
CA GLN A 140 0.22 4.02 -2.18
C GLN A 140 -1.15 4.71 -2.17
N GLU A 141 -1.37 5.65 -3.09
CA GLU A 141 -2.61 6.43 -3.18
C GLU A 141 -2.99 7.25 -1.93
N VAL A 142 -1.97 7.73 -1.19
CA VAL A 142 -2.20 8.60 -0.05
C VAL A 142 -2.33 10.04 -0.52
N GLN A 143 -3.50 10.66 -0.41
CA GLN A 143 -3.70 12.10 -0.71
C GLN A 143 -2.90 13.00 0.25
N ASN A 144 -2.45 14.16 -0.25
CA ASN A 144 -1.58 15.05 0.51
C ASN A 144 -2.23 15.58 1.79
N ASP A 145 -3.47 16.08 1.70
CA ASP A 145 -4.27 16.50 2.85
C ASP A 145 -4.50 15.34 3.84
N HIS A 146 -4.82 14.16 3.35
CA HIS A 146 -5.04 12.97 4.18
C HIS A 146 -3.76 12.49 4.88
N PHE A 147 -2.61 12.66 4.25
CA PHE A 147 -1.32 12.41 4.88
C PHE A 147 -1.08 13.39 6.04
N GLU A 148 -1.18 14.70 5.77
CA GLU A 148 -0.85 15.76 6.73
C GLU A 148 -1.82 15.82 7.91
N GLU A 149 -3.12 15.70 7.64
CA GLU A 149 -4.18 15.92 8.63
C GLU A 149 -4.57 14.65 9.40
N PHE A 150 -4.30 13.47 8.83
CA PHE A 150 -4.78 12.20 9.39
C PHE A 150 -3.68 11.16 9.58
N PHE A 151 -3.10 10.60 8.51
CA PHE A 151 -2.20 9.45 8.67
C PHE A 151 -0.92 9.77 9.43
N ALA A 152 -0.25 10.88 9.13
CA ALA A 152 0.96 11.28 9.83
C ALA A 152 0.71 11.51 11.34
N PRO A 153 -0.25 12.35 11.78
CA PRO A 153 -0.49 12.56 13.20
C PRO A 153 -1.08 11.32 13.91
N GLU A 154 -1.90 10.50 13.26
CA GLU A 154 -2.44 9.29 13.91
C GLU A 154 -1.37 8.20 14.06
N LEU A 155 -0.57 7.91 13.03
CA LEU A 155 0.51 6.92 13.13
C LEU A 155 1.67 7.40 14.02
N ASP A 156 1.86 8.71 14.16
CA ASP A 156 2.80 9.28 15.13
C ASP A 156 2.48 8.85 16.57
N LYS A 157 1.19 8.86 16.96
CA LYS A 157 0.71 8.37 18.26
C LYS A 157 1.03 6.89 18.49
N HIS A 158 1.21 6.12 17.41
CA HIS A 158 1.61 4.72 17.43
C HIS A 158 3.13 4.51 17.29
N GLY A 159 3.94 5.56 17.38
CA GLY A 159 5.40 5.49 17.40
C GLY A 159 6.06 5.47 16.02
N TYR A 160 5.32 5.75 14.95
CA TYR A 160 5.85 5.79 13.59
C TYR A 160 6.38 7.17 13.22
N GLN A 161 7.55 7.20 12.59
CA GLN A 161 8.00 8.33 11.79
C GLN A 161 7.54 8.12 10.35
N ALA A 162 7.19 9.22 9.67
CA ALA A 162 6.66 9.19 8.31
C ALA A 162 7.57 9.95 7.33
N LEU A 163 7.65 9.44 6.09
CA LEU A 163 8.17 10.15 4.94
C LEU A 163 7.15 10.04 3.81
N TYR A 164 6.91 11.13 3.08
CA TYR A 164 5.93 11.17 2.00
C TYR A 164 6.53 11.76 0.74
N LYS A 165 6.09 11.25 -0.41
CA LYS A 165 6.31 11.85 -1.72
C LYS A 165 5.00 11.82 -2.50
N ARG A 166 4.41 13.00 -2.65
CA ARG A 166 3.29 13.26 -3.55
C ARG A 166 3.70 12.97 -5.00
N LYS A 167 2.76 12.48 -5.81
CA LYS A 167 2.89 12.51 -7.27
C LYS A 167 3.14 13.94 -7.76
N THR A 168 3.72 14.05 -8.93
CA THR A 168 3.89 15.36 -9.55
C THR A 168 2.54 15.83 -10.13
N ASN A 169 2.49 17.00 -10.75
CA ASN A 169 1.23 17.67 -11.11
C ASN A 169 1.22 18.20 -12.54
N GLU A 170 1.92 17.53 -13.45
CA GLU A 170 2.00 17.91 -14.86
C GLU A 170 0.83 17.36 -15.69
N VAL A 171 0.28 16.20 -15.31
CA VAL A 171 -0.91 15.59 -15.91
C VAL A 171 -2.15 15.86 -15.04
N TYR A 172 -2.00 15.81 -13.72
CA TYR A 172 -3.12 15.97 -12.81
C TYR A 172 -3.76 17.36 -12.89
N SER A 173 -5.07 17.39 -13.14
CA SER A 173 -5.85 18.64 -13.35
C SER A 173 -6.77 19.01 -12.18
N GLY A 174 -6.70 18.30 -11.05
CA GLY A 174 -7.51 18.57 -9.86
C GLY A 174 -6.84 19.49 -8.84
N ASN A 175 -7.37 19.52 -7.61
CA ASN A 175 -6.79 20.29 -6.52
C ASN A 175 -5.41 19.72 -6.11
N ILE A 176 -4.40 20.57 -6.00
CA ILE A 176 -3.04 20.18 -5.60
C ILE A 176 -3.01 19.44 -4.25
N HIS A 177 -3.93 19.77 -3.35
CA HIS A 177 -4.07 19.13 -2.03
C HIS A 177 -4.62 17.70 -2.11
N THR A 178 -5.35 17.36 -3.17
CA THR A 178 -5.96 16.04 -3.35
C THR A 178 -5.12 15.11 -4.22
N ILE A 179 -3.94 15.56 -4.67
CA ILE A 179 -2.96 14.72 -5.37
C ILE A 179 -2.43 13.68 -4.40
N ASP A 180 -2.51 12.42 -4.82
CA ASP A 180 -2.02 11.28 -4.07
C ASP A 180 -0.52 11.02 -4.25
N GLY A 181 0.02 10.11 -3.46
CA GLY A 181 1.43 9.78 -3.48
C GLY A 181 1.76 8.52 -2.68
N CYS A 182 3.06 8.34 -2.46
CA CYS A 182 3.60 7.22 -1.70
C CYS A 182 4.07 7.70 -0.32
N ALA A 183 3.64 7.01 0.73
CA ALA A 183 4.10 7.25 2.10
C ALA A 183 4.85 6.02 2.66
N THR A 184 5.95 6.25 3.34
CA THR A 184 6.68 5.22 4.08
C THR A 184 6.75 5.61 5.54
N PHE A 185 6.14 4.78 6.39
CA PHE A 185 6.19 4.91 7.85
C PHE A 185 7.11 3.84 8.41
N PHE A 186 7.81 4.15 9.51
CA PHE A 186 8.64 3.18 10.21
C PHE A 186 8.70 3.46 11.71
N ARG A 187 8.77 2.41 12.50
CA ARG A 187 8.81 2.51 13.97
C ARG A 187 10.10 3.14 14.47
N ARG A 188 10.00 4.24 15.23
CA ARG A 188 11.17 5.02 15.72
C ARG A 188 12.07 4.24 16.67
N ASP A 189 11.50 3.31 17.42
CA ASP A 189 12.25 2.45 18.34
C ASP A 189 12.99 1.32 17.61
N ARG A 190 12.60 1.01 16.37
CA ARG A 190 13.17 -0.07 15.56
C ARG A 190 14.10 0.44 14.47
N PHE A 191 13.84 1.62 13.92
CA PHE A 191 14.56 2.19 12.79
C PHE A 191 14.84 3.68 12.98
N SER A 192 15.94 4.16 12.38
CA SER A 192 16.20 5.58 12.14
C SER A 192 16.36 5.84 10.65
N HIS A 193 15.87 6.99 10.20
CA HIS A 193 16.11 7.46 8.85
C HIS A 193 17.58 7.83 8.63
N VAL A 194 18.15 7.37 7.51
CA VAL A 194 19.51 7.71 7.08
C VAL A 194 19.47 8.57 5.83
N LYS A 195 18.72 8.15 4.81
CA LYS A 195 18.66 8.86 3.53
C LYS A 195 17.33 8.66 2.84
N LYS A 196 16.88 9.69 2.12
CA LYS A 196 15.67 9.68 1.28
C LYS A 196 16.11 9.95 -0.16
N TYR A 197 15.57 9.20 -1.11
CA TYR A 197 15.65 9.50 -2.54
C TYR A 197 14.24 9.55 -3.10
N GLU A 198 13.99 10.55 -3.93
CA GLU A 198 12.71 10.73 -4.61
C GLU A 198 12.95 10.57 -6.11
N VAL A 199 12.29 9.60 -6.71
CA VAL A 199 12.31 9.40 -8.16
C VAL A 199 11.06 10.04 -8.72
N GLU A 200 11.24 11.01 -9.62
CA GLU A 200 10.16 11.60 -10.40
C GLU A 200 10.31 11.11 -11.85
N PHE A 201 9.42 10.20 -12.28
CA PHE A 201 9.54 9.63 -13.63
C PHE A 201 9.36 10.69 -14.72
N ASN A 202 8.65 11.78 -14.45
CA ASN A 202 8.53 12.91 -15.36
C ASN A 202 9.88 13.59 -15.63
N LYS A 203 10.73 13.80 -14.61
CA LYS A 203 12.08 14.35 -14.80
C LYS A 203 12.97 13.40 -15.60
N ALA A 204 12.84 12.09 -15.35
CA ALA A 204 13.53 11.08 -16.14
C ALA A 204 13.05 11.06 -17.61
N ALA A 205 11.75 11.29 -17.85
CA ALA A 205 11.16 11.35 -19.18
C ALA A 205 11.64 12.57 -19.97
N GLN A 206 11.75 13.73 -19.31
CA GLN A 206 12.33 14.95 -19.89
C GLN A 206 13.78 14.70 -20.31
N SER A 207 14.59 14.15 -19.41
CA SER A 207 16.00 13.81 -19.67
C SER A 207 16.15 12.82 -20.85
N LEU A 208 15.30 11.79 -20.91
CA LEU A 208 15.29 10.82 -22.00
C LEU A 208 14.93 11.49 -23.33
N THR A 209 13.89 12.34 -23.33
CA THR A 209 13.40 13.01 -24.53
C THR A 209 14.41 14.02 -25.08
N GLU A 210 15.22 14.64 -24.23
CA GLU A 210 16.30 15.53 -24.65
C GLU A 210 17.43 14.80 -25.38
N VAL A 211 17.78 13.60 -24.91
CA VAL A 211 18.94 12.83 -25.41
C VAL A 211 18.58 11.89 -26.56
N ALA A 212 17.41 11.23 -26.49
CA ALA A 212 17.10 10.09 -27.34
C ALA A 212 16.02 10.37 -28.41
N VAL A 213 15.27 11.48 -28.31
CA VAL A 213 14.12 11.75 -29.19
C VAL A 213 14.40 12.95 -30.10
N GLN A 214 14.06 12.81 -31.39
CA GLN A 214 14.19 13.88 -32.38
C GLN A 214 13.33 15.11 -32.00
N THR A 215 13.83 16.32 -32.29
CA THR A 215 13.18 17.60 -31.91
C THR A 215 11.72 17.69 -32.34
N THR A 216 11.37 17.18 -33.52
CA THR A 216 10.00 17.19 -34.07
C THR A 216 9.02 16.30 -33.31
N GLN A 217 9.50 15.27 -32.61
CA GLN A 217 8.68 14.30 -31.86
C GLN A 217 8.65 14.57 -30.36
N LYS A 218 9.43 15.53 -29.84
CA LYS A 218 9.57 15.79 -28.39
C LYS A 218 8.23 16.00 -27.68
N LYS A 219 7.33 16.78 -28.26
CA LYS A 219 6.00 17.03 -27.67
C LYS A 219 5.17 15.75 -27.57
N ALA A 220 5.15 14.94 -28.63
CA ALA A 220 4.41 13.67 -28.64
C ALA A 220 5.02 12.67 -27.64
N ALA A 221 6.35 12.62 -27.56
CA ALA A 221 7.06 11.78 -26.61
C ALA A 221 6.75 12.16 -25.15
N LEU A 222 6.80 13.45 -24.81
CA LEU A 222 6.45 13.91 -23.46
C LEU A 222 5.00 13.60 -23.10
N ASN A 223 4.04 13.84 -24.02
CA ASN A 223 2.64 13.49 -23.79
C ASN A 223 2.45 11.99 -23.50
N ARG A 224 3.26 11.13 -24.12
CA ARG A 224 3.23 9.68 -23.88
C ARG A 224 3.90 9.31 -22.55
N LEU A 225 5.07 9.86 -22.25
CA LEU A 225 5.93 9.45 -21.12
C LEU A 225 5.55 10.07 -19.76
N VAL A 226 5.08 11.32 -19.76
CA VAL A 226 4.76 12.08 -18.54
C VAL A 226 3.45 11.54 -17.96
N LYS A 227 3.50 10.99 -16.75
CA LYS A 227 2.38 10.28 -16.08
C LYS A 227 2.30 10.56 -14.58
N ASP A 228 3.10 11.50 -14.08
CA ASP A 228 3.14 11.98 -12.69
C ASP A 228 3.56 10.96 -11.60
N ASN A 229 3.79 9.71 -11.99
CA ASN A 229 4.24 8.67 -11.08
C ASN A 229 5.57 9.03 -10.41
N VAL A 230 5.72 8.53 -9.18
CA VAL A 230 6.89 8.74 -8.33
C VAL A 230 7.28 7.45 -7.62
N ALA A 231 8.53 7.36 -7.20
CA ALA A 231 8.97 6.37 -6.22
C ALA A 231 9.65 7.07 -5.03
N LEU A 232 9.34 6.59 -3.83
CA LEU A 232 9.95 7.00 -2.57
C LEU A 232 10.90 5.89 -2.11
N ILE A 233 12.20 6.18 -2.06
CA ILE A 233 13.22 5.24 -1.60
C ILE A 233 13.81 5.76 -0.30
N VAL A 234 13.83 4.92 0.73
CA VAL A 234 14.28 5.27 2.08
C VAL A 234 15.36 4.28 2.52
N VAL A 235 16.50 4.80 2.95
CA VAL A 235 17.52 4.02 3.64
C VAL A 235 17.32 4.20 5.13
N LEU A 236 17.09 3.09 5.83
CA LEU A 236 16.85 2.99 7.26
C LEU A 236 18.03 2.30 7.94
N GLU A 237 18.30 2.68 9.17
CA GLU A 237 19.24 2.01 10.08
C GLU A 237 18.46 1.27 11.16
N ALA A 238 18.65 -0.05 11.25
CA ALA A 238 18.03 -0.91 12.24
C ALA A 238 18.67 -0.73 13.63
N LYS A 239 17.83 -0.62 14.66
CA LYS A 239 18.21 -0.40 16.07
C LYS A 239 18.12 -1.65 16.95
N PHE A 240 17.73 -2.78 16.37
CA PHE A 240 17.38 -4.00 17.10
C PHE A 240 18.45 -5.10 17.04
N SER A 241 19.64 -4.79 16.52
CA SER A 241 20.78 -5.70 16.54
C SER A 241 21.54 -5.61 17.86
N ASN A 242 21.46 -6.67 18.67
CA ASN A 242 22.39 -6.94 19.77
C ASN A 242 23.78 -7.35 19.23
N GLN A 243 24.44 -6.52 18.41
CA GLN A 243 25.86 -6.72 18.06
C GLN A 243 26.82 -6.07 19.09
N GLY A 244 26.39 -6.01 20.35
CA GLY A 244 27.19 -5.49 21.47
C GLY A 244 28.34 -6.39 21.93
N ALA A 245 28.63 -7.51 21.25
CA ALA A 245 29.73 -8.41 21.61
C ALA A 245 30.73 -8.69 20.47
N ASP A 246 30.26 -8.85 19.21
CA ASP A 246 31.13 -9.38 18.14
C ASP A 246 31.57 -8.35 17.08
N ASN A 247 30.99 -7.14 17.02
CA ASN A 247 31.44 -6.05 16.13
C ASN A 247 30.82 -4.69 16.53
N PRO A 248 31.35 -4.01 17.56
CA PRO A 248 30.92 -2.66 17.91
C PRO A 248 31.22 -1.70 16.74
N GLY A 249 30.18 -1.26 16.02
CA GLY A 249 30.27 -0.21 15.00
C GLY A 249 29.66 -0.52 13.61
N LYS A 250 29.21 -1.75 13.34
CA LYS A 250 28.60 -2.07 12.03
C LYS A 250 27.13 -1.67 12.00
N ARG A 251 26.83 -0.55 11.31
CA ARG A 251 25.46 -0.09 11.05
C ARG A 251 24.72 -1.11 10.19
N GLN A 252 23.55 -1.55 10.64
CA GLN A 252 22.68 -2.43 9.85
C GLN A 252 21.70 -1.58 9.06
N LEU A 253 21.98 -1.42 7.77
CA LEU A 253 21.15 -0.63 6.86
C LEU A 253 20.12 -1.50 6.13
N LEU A 254 19.00 -0.89 5.74
CA LEU A 254 17.95 -1.48 4.93
C LEU A 254 17.44 -0.43 3.94
N CYS A 255 17.34 -0.77 2.67
CA CYS A 255 16.78 0.09 1.63
C CYS A 255 15.33 -0.33 1.35
N VAL A 256 14.38 0.59 1.45
CA VAL A 256 12.95 0.35 1.20
C VAL A 256 12.50 1.26 0.07
N ALA A 257 12.10 0.69 -1.05
CA ALA A 257 11.44 1.39 -2.14
C ALA A 257 9.93 1.22 -2.04
N ASN A 258 9.19 2.30 -2.25
CA ASN A 258 7.75 2.35 -2.35
C ASN A 258 7.36 3.12 -3.61
N THR A 259 6.54 2.55 -4.49
CA THR A 259 6.14 3.19 -5.75
C THR A 259 4.69 2.88 -6.10
N HIS A 260 4.10 3.73 -6.94
CA HIS A 260 2.86 3.47 -7.65
C HIS A 260 3.06 3.71 -9.16
N VAL A 261 3.01 2.66 -9.97
CA VAL A 261 3.19 2.74 -11.43
C VAL A 261 1.82 2.81 -12.11
N ASN A 262 1.06 3.86 -11.82
CA ASN A 262 -0.25 4.07 -12.43
C ASN A 262 -0.10 4.59 -13.86
N VAL A 263 -0.03 3.68 -14.82
CA VAL A 263 0.05 3.99 -16.25
C VAL A 263 -1.08 3.25 -16.96
N PRO A 264 -1.75 3.88 -17.94
CA PRO A 264 -2.77 3.20 -18.76
C PRO A 264 -2.25 1.89 -19.36
N GLN A 265 -3.12 0.87 -19.45
CA GLN A 265 -2.75 -0.49 -19.86
C GLN A 265 -2.21 -0.56 -21.29
N GLU A 266 -2.58 0.40 -22.14
CA GLU A 266 -2.17 0.51 -23.54
C GLU A 266 -0.73 1.05 -23.69
N LEU A 267 -0.17 1.64 -22.64
CA LEU A 267 1.17 2.25 -22.62
C LEU A 267 2.19 1.34 -21.93
N LYS A 268 2.27 0.09 -22.41
CA LYS A 268 3.15 -0.96 -21.86
C LYS A 268 4.63 -0.56 -21.89
N ASP A 269 5.06 0.12 -22.95
CA ASP A 269 6.40 0.70 -23.07
C ASP A 269 6.72 1.68 -21.95
N VAL A 270 5.78 2.54 -21.60
CA VAL A 270 5.95 3.51 -20.51
C VAL A 270 6.03 2.78 -19.16
N LYS A 271 5.19 1.76 -18.92
CA LYS A 271 5.27 0.91 -17.72
C LYS A 271 6.63 0.24 -17.58
N ILE A 272 7.06 -0.47 -18.62
CA ILE A 272 8.35 -1.19 -18.63
C ILE A 272 9.49 -0.20 -18.37
N TRP A 273 9.46 0.96 -19.02
CA TRP A 273 10.48 1.99 -18.84
C TRP A 273 10.51 2.58 -17.42
N GLN A 274 9.36 2.85 -16.79
CA GLN A 274 9.32 3.33 -15.40
C GLN A 274 9.85 2.28 -14.41
N VAL A 275 9.43 1.02 -14.57
CA VAL A 275 9.94 -0.11 -13.76
C VAL A 275 11.45 -0.28 -13.94
N HIS A 276 11.93 -0.25 -15.18
CA HIS A 276 13.35 -0.32 -15.49
C HIS A 276 14.13 0.83 -14.86
N THR A 277 13.62 2.06 -14.96
CA THR A 277 14.24 3.27 -14.39
C THR A 277 14.38 3.17 -12.87
N LEU A 278 13.34 2.69 -12.17
CA LEU A 278 13.38 2.43 -10.73
C LEU A 278 14.46 1.42 -10.38
N LEU A 279 14.48 0.27 -11.06
CA LEU A 279 15.43 -0.82 -10.79
C LEU A 279 16.88 -0.40 -11.05
N LYS A 280 17.14 0.38 -12.11
CA LYS A 280 18.47 0.99 -12.35
C LYS A 280 18.86 2.00 -11.27
N GLY A 281 17.91 2.76 -10.73
CA GLY A 281 18.15 3.62 -9.58
C GLY A 281 18.56 2.81 -8.34
N LEU A 282 17.86 1.72 -8.06
CA LEU A 282 18.15 0.82 -6.95
C LEU A 282 19.50 0.10 -7.12
N GLU A 283 19.86 -0.35 -8.31
CA GLU A 283 21.19 -0.91 -8.59
C GLU A 283 22.33 0.06 -8.24
N LYS A 284 22.17 1.35 -8.56
CA LYS A 284 23.17 2.37 -8.20
C LYS A 284 23.32 2.51 -6.69
N ILE A 285 22.20 2.43 -5.96
CA ILE A 285 22.21 2.44 -4.49
C ILE A 285 22.89 1.18 -3.96
N ALA A 286 22.54 0.01 -4.48
CA ALA A 286 23.12 -1.29 -4.11
C ALA A 286 24.64 -1.36 -4.37
N ALA A 287 25.09 -0.77 -5.48
CA ALA A 287 26.50 -0.70 -5.82
C ALA A 287 27.27 0.27 -4.91
N SER A 288 26.62 1.32 -4.43
CA SER A 288 27.23 2.31 -3.53
C SER A 288 27.38 1.81 -2.09
N ALA A 289 26.51 0.88 -1.69
CA ALA A 289 26.51 0.30 -0.37
C ALA A 289 25.80 -1.06 -0.43
N ASP A 290 26.46 -2.07 0.12
CA ASP A 290 25.97 -3.44 0.22
C ASP A 290 24.80 -3.54 1.21
N ILE A 291 23.62 -3.07 0.77
CA ILE A 291 22.43 -2.85 1.60
C ILE A 291 21.31 -3.78 1.12
N PRO A 292 20.72 -4.61 2.01
CA PRO A 292 19.51 -5.38 1.70
C PRO A 292 18.38 -4.47 1.22
N MET A 293 17.61 -4.91 0.23
CA MET A 293 16.55 -4.11 -0.36
C MET A 293 15.19 -4.77 -0.26
N LEU A 294 14.18 -3.92 -0.06
CA LEU A 294 12.76 -4.22 -0.17
C LEU A 294 12.18 -3.32 -1.25
N VAL A 295 11.42 -3.89 -2.17
CA VAL A 295 10.73 -3.17 -3.25
C VAL A 295 9.26 -3.43 -3.10
N CYS A 296 8.55 -2.47 -2.54
CA CYS A 296 7.12 -2.50 -2.28
C CYS A 296 6.39 -1.59 -3.28
N GLY A 297 5.16 -1.91 -3.61
CA GLY A 297 4.31 -1.00 -4.37
C GLY A 297 3.22 -1.67 -5.17
N ASP A 298 2.34 -0.83 -5.70
CA ASP A 298 1.40 -1.16 -6.76
C ASP A 298 2.10 -0.86 -8.10
N PHE A 299 2.42 -1.92 -8.84
CA PHE A 299 3.09 -1.84 -10.13
C PHE A 299 2.11 -1.82 -11.30
N ASN A 300 0.81 -1.99 -11.05
CA ASN A 300 -0.23 -2.04 -12.07
C ASN A 300 0.14 -2.99 -13.24
N SER A 301 0.83 -4.08 -12.89
CA SER A 301 1.49 -5.02 -13.79
C SER A 301 1.14 -6.43 -13.33
N VAL A 302 0.39 -7.16 -14.15
CA VAL A 302 -0.02 -8.54 -13.84
C VAL A 302 1.16 -9.51 -13.96
N PRO A 303 1.16 -10.64 -13.22
CA PRO A 303 2.18 -11.67 -13.34
C PRO A 303 2.33 -12.16 -14.79
N GLY A 304 3.57 -12.32 -15.24
CA GLY A 304 3.89 -12.72 -16.62
C GLY A 304 3.91 -11.60 -17.65
N SER A 305 3.51 -10.36 -17.30
CA SER A 305 3.74 -9.20 -18.17
C SER A 305 5.24 -8.86 -18.27
N ALA A 306 5.65 -8.09 -19.28
CA ALA A 306 7.05 -7.65 -19.39
C ALA A 306 7.55 -6.83 -18.18
N PRO A 307 6.81 -5.83 -17.63
CA PRO A 307 7.26 -5.13 -16.43
C PRO A 307 7.36 -6.05 -15.21
N HIS A 308 6.44 -7.02 -15.04
CA HIS A 308 6.56 -8.03 -13.98
C HIS A 308 7.78 -8.94 -14.18
N SER A 309 8.01 -9.44 -15.40
CA SER A 309 9.18 -10.27 -15.72
C SER A 309 10.48 -9.53 -15.45
N LEU A 310 10.55 -8.23 -15.81
CA LEU A 310 11.69 -7.40 -15.47
C LEU A 310 11.89 -7.31 -13.96
N LEU A 311 10.82 -7.05 -13.21
CA LEU A 311 10.83 -6.88 -11.75
C LEU A 311 11.19 -8.17 -10.98
N ALA A 312 10.60 -9.30 -11.36
CA ALA A 312 10.67 -10.57 -10.63
C ALA A 312 11.75 -11.53 -11.16
N MET A 313 12.11 -11.43 -12.45
CA MET A 313 13.08 -12.32 -13.10
C MET A 313 14.38 -11.61 -13.49
N GLY A 314 14.48 -10.30 -13.29
CA GLY A 314 15.67 -9.50 -13.59
C GLY A 314 15.89 -9.23 -15.08
N LYS A 315 14.99 -9.67 -15.97
CA LYS A 315 15.10 -9.45 -17.42
C LYS A 315 13.76 -9.61 -18.12
N VAL A 316 13.64 -9.01 -19.31
CA VAL A 316 12.54 -9.25 -20.25
C VAL A 316 13.03 -10.14 -21.38
N ASP A 317 12.22 -11.12 -21.79
CA ASP A 317 12.47 -11.86 -23.04
C ASP A 317 12.44 -10.87 -24.23
N PRO A 318 13.50 -10.78 -25.06
CA PRO A 318 13.51 -9.91 -26.23
C PRO A 318 12.33 -10.14 -27.21
N MET A 319 11.71 -11.33 -27.19
CA MET A 319 10.55 -11.72 -28.01
C MET A 319 9.21 -11.52 -27.30
N HIS A 320 9.18 -10.92 -26.10
CA HIS A 320 7.95 -10.72 -25.34
C HIS A 320 6.95 -9.83 -26.09
N ALA A 321 5.67 -10.22 -26.10
CA ALA A 321 4.62 -9.53 -26.86
C ALA A 321 4.44 -8.05 -26.47
N ASP A 322 4.62 -7.72 -25.19
CA ASP A 322 4.56 -6.33 -24.70
C ASP A 322 5.63 -5.40 -25.29
N LEU A 323 6.69 -5.93 -25.92
CA LEU A 323 7.73 -5.14 -26.59
C LEU A 323 7.37 -4.77 -28.03
N LEU A 324 6.25 -5.28 -28.57
CA LEU A 324 5.82 -5.01 -29.95
C LEU A 324 5.43 -3.54 -30.18
N VAL A 325 4.97 -2.85 -29.13
CA VAL A 325 4.51 -1.46 -29.20
C VAL A 325 5.50 -0.55 -28.48
N ASP A 326 6.53 -0.09 -29.20
CA ASP A 326 7.52 0.89 -28.73
C ASP A 326 7.70 2.00 -29.78
N PRO A 327 6.73 2.92 -29.93
CA PRO A 327 6.75 3.93 -30.99
C PRO A 327 7.87 4.96 -30.82
N LEU A 328 8.44 5.08 -29.62
CA LEU A 328 9.53 6.00 -29.30
C LEU A 328 10.92 5.31 -29.30
N ALA A 329 10.97 4.00 -29.55
CA ALA A 329 12.18 3.18 -29.49
C ALA A 329 12.94 3.29 -28.14
N ILE A 330 12.22 3.53 -27.03
CA ILE A 330 12.80 3.79 -25.70
C ILE A 330 13.23 2.49 -24.99
N LEU A 331 12.76 1.34 -25.47
CA LEU A 331 13.07 0.03 -24.89
C LEU A 331 14.28 -0.63 -25.57
N ARG A 332 14.83 -0.02 -26.63
CA ARG A 332 15.91 -0.60 -27.42
C ARG A 332 17.31 -0.23 -26.91
N PRO A 333 18.31 -1.12 -27.08
CA PRO A 333 18.15 -2.52 -27.46
C PRO A 333 17.50 -3.34 -26.34
N HIS A 334 16.63 -4.30 -26.67
CA HIS A 334 15.90 -5.11 -25.68
C HIS A 334 16.85 -5.89 -24.75
N SER A 335 18.07 -6.17 -25.20
CA SER A 335 19.13 -6.80 -24.38
C SER A 335 19.55 -5.97 -23.15
N LYS A 336 19.17 -4.69 -23.08
CA LYS A 336 19.42 -3.81 -21.93
C LYS A 336 18.27 -3.77 -20.93
N LEU A 337 17.13 -4.42 -21.20
CA LEU A 337 16.01 -4.53 -20.26
C LEU A 337 16.31 -5.61 -19.22
N THR A 338 17.25 -5.32 -18.33
CA THR A 338 17.76 -6.25 -17.31
C THR A 338 18.25 -5.50 -16.07
N HIS A 339 18.19 -6.15 -14.91
CA HIS A 339 18.88 -5.75 -13.69
C HIS A 339 19.51 -6.96 -12.97
N GLN A 340 20.43 -6.66 -12.05
CA GLN A 340 21.26 -7.61 -11.31
C GLN A 340 20.86 -7.75 -9.84
N LEU A 341 19.87 -6.98 -9.37
CA LEU A 341 19.32 -7.14 -8.01
C LEU A 341 18.75 -8.57 -7.85
N PRO A 342 19.13 -9.33 -6.81
CA PRO A 342 18.64 -10.69 -6.56
C PRO A 342 17.25 -10.67 -5.92
N LEU A 343 16.29 -10.03 -6.59
CA LEU A 343 14.93 -9.84 -6.09
C LEU A 343 14.10 -11.13 -6.20
N VAL A 344 13.33 -11.41 -5.16
CA VAL A 344 12.35 -12.50 -5.12
C VAL A 344 11.05 -11.96 -4.53
N SER A 345 9.90 -12.36 -5.09
CA SER A 345 8.59 -12.05 -4.50
C SER A 345 8.45 -12.74 -3.14
N ALA A 346 8.12 -11.98 -2.09
CA ALA A 346 7.96 -12.51 -0.73
C ALA A 346 6.88 -13.61 -0.70
N TYR A 347 5.76 -13.40 -1.39
CA TYR A 347 4.60 -14.30 -1.39
C TYR A 347 4.86 -15.64 -2.10
N SER A 348 5.85 -15.70 -3.00
CA SER A 348 6.29 -16.97 -3.59
C SER A 348 6.76 -18.00 -2.54
N SER A 349 7.07 -17.55 -1.32
CA SER A 349 7.43 -18.42 -0.19
C SER A 349 6.29 -19.35 0.25
N PHE A 350 5.02 -19.03 -0.03
CA PHE A 350 3.90 -19.96 0.25
C PHE A 350 3.98 -21.27 -0.54
N LEU A 351 4.56 -21.24 -1.74
CA LEU A 351 4.74 -22.43 -2.58
C LEU A 351 5.95 -23.26 -2.14
N ARG A 352 6.96 -22.63 -1.52
CA ARG A 352 8.22 -23.27 -1.11
C ARG A 352 8.23 -23.71 0.36
N GLY A 353 7.46 -23.04 1.22
CA GLY A 353 7.44 -23.26 2.66
C GLY A 353 6.80 -24.60 3.06
N VAL A 354 7.07 -25.05 4.28
CA VAL A 354 6.49 -26.25 4.89
C VAL A 354 5.92 -25.86 6.26
N GLY A 355 4.65 -26.15 6.52
CA GLY A 355 3.96 -25.68 7.72
C GLY A 355 2.44 -25.87 7.68
N LEU A 356 1.81 -25.82 8.85
CA LEU A 356 0.35 -25.91 9.00
C LEU A 356 -0.33 -24.65 8.42
N GLY A 357 -1.43 -24.84 7.69
CA GLY A 357 -2.17 -23.73 7.06
C GLY A 357 -1.63 -23.26 5.71
N LEU A 358 -0.44 -23.71 5.29
CA LEU A 358 0.11 -23.37 3.97
C LEU A 358 -0.68 -23.95 2.80
N GLU A 359 -1.32 -25.11 2.96
CA GLU A 359 -2.12 -25.72 1.89
C GLU A 359 -3.26 -24.80 1.42
N GLN A 360 -3.91 -24.10 2.35
CA GLN A 360 -4.95 -23.14 2.00
C GLN A 360 -4.37 -21.93 1.28
N GLN A 361 -3.20 -21.44 1.70
CA GLN A 361 -2.53 -20.32 1.03
C GLN A 361 -2.03 -20.70 -0.37
N ARG A 362 -1.53 -21.92 -0.56
CA ARG A 362 -1.10 -22.42 -1.89
C ARG A 362 -2.22 -22.43 -2.92
N ARG A 363 -3.47 -22.68 -2.50
CA ARG A 363 -4.65 -22.59 -3.39
C ARG A 363 -4.97 -21.16 -3.83
N ARG A 364 -4.45 -20.17 -3.11
CA ARG A 364 -4.59 -18.73 -3.39
C ARG A 364 -3.40 -18.16 -4.16
N MET A 365 -2.50 -19.02 -4.64
CA MET A 365 -1.34 -18.68 -5.47
C MET A 365 -1.53 -19.27 -6.87
N ASP A 366 -1.05 -18.58 -7.89
CA ASP A 366 -0.90 -19.12 -9.24
C ASP A 366 0.39 -19.97 -9.31
N PRO A 367 0.30 -21.28 -9.59
CA PRO A 367 1.47 -22.17 -9.66
C PRO A 367 2.40 -21.88 -10.85
N THR A 368 1.92 -21.17 -11.87
CA THR A 368 2.71 -20.83 -13.06
C THR A 368 3.62 -19.63 -12.79
N THR A 369 3.07 -18.61 -12.14
CA THR A 369 3.76 -17.34 -11.92
C THR A 369 4.37 -17.23 -10.53
N ASN A 370 3.95 -18.07 -9.59
CA ASN A 370 4.33 -18.06 -8.17
C ASN A 370 3.91 -16.79 -7.42
N GLU A 371 2.89 -16.09 -7.92
CA GLU A 371 2.31 -14.90 -7.31
C GLU A 371 0.90 -15.20 -6.75
N PRO A 372 0.35 -14.36 -5.86
CA PRO A 372 -1.04 -14.46 -5.45
C PRO A 372 -1.99 -14.48 -6.66
N LEU A 373 -3.16 -15.10 -6.52
CA LEU A 373 -4.21 -15.01 -7.54
C LEU A 373 -4.67 -13.56 -7.74
N PHE A 374 -4.76 -12.80 -6.65
CA PHE A 374 -5.09 -11.39 -6.71
C PHE A 374 -4.53 -10.59 -5.53
N THR A 375 -4.35 -9.30 -5.79
CA THR A 375 -4.13 -8.27 -4.76
C THR A 375 -5.08 -7.09 -4.94
N ASN A 376 -5.72 -6.96 -6.10
CA ASN A 376 -6.84 -6.06 -6.39
C ASN A 376 -8.07 -6.91 -6.82
N CYS A 377 -9.26 -6.56 -6.32
CA CYS A 377 -10.50 -7.28 -6.63
C CYS A 377 -11.68 -6.31 -6.74
N THR A 378 -11.92 -5.79 -7.94
CA THR A 378 -13.10 -4.99 -8.28
C THR A 378 -14.15 -5.83 -9.00
N ARG A 379 -15.30 -5.23 -9.36
CA ARG A 379 -16.31 -5.88 -10.20
C ARG A 379 -15.73 -6.33 -11.55
N ASP A 380 -14.93 -5.47 -12.18
CA ASP A 380 -14.52 -5.62 -13.59
C ASP A 380 -13.09 -6.17 -13.76
N PHE A 381 -12.30 -6.18 -12.68
CA PHE A 381 -10.94 -6.69 -12.69
C PHE A 381 -10.60 -7.42 -11.39
N ILE A 382 -9.94 -8.57 -11.53
CA ILE A 382 -9.30 -9.29 -10.44
C ILE A 382 -7.91 -9.73 -10.89
N GLY A 383 -6.91 -9.47 -10.06
CA GLY A 383 -5.54 -9.85 -10.36
C GLY A 383 -4.50 -9.27 -9.41
N THR A 384 -3.27 -9.73 -9.56
CA THR A 384 -2.14 -9.29 -8.74
C THR A 384 -1.46 -8.10 -9.38
N LEU A 385 -1.41 -6.99 -8.63
CA LEU A 385 -0.80 -5.72 -9.02
C LEU A 385 0.24 -5.24 -8.00
N ASP A 386 0.15 -5.75 -6.77
CA ASP A 386 0.94 -5.33 -5.62
C ASP A 386 2.00 -6.38 -5.30
N TYR A 387 3.20 -5.92 -4.97
CA TYR A 387 4.33 -6.80 -4.72
C TYR A 387 5.16 -6.32 -3.53
N ILE A 388 5.71 -7.28 -2.78
CA ILE A 388 6.83 -7.06 -1.85
C ILE A 388 7.97 -7.94 -2.36
N LEU A 389 8.95 -7.36 -3.05
CA LEU A 389 10.17 -8.07 -3.44
C LEU A 389 11.29 -7.77 -2.47
N TYR A 390 12.19 -8.73 -2.28
CA TYR A 390 13.33 -8.60 -1.37
C TYR A 390 14.60 -9.20 -1.98
N THR A 391 15.76 -8.72 -1.54
CA THR A 391 17.07 -9.30 -1.92
C THR A 391 17.32 -10.62 -1.18
N ALA A 392 17.17 -11.75 -1.88
CA ALA A 392 17.18 -13.09 -1.28
C ALA A 392 18.55 -13.60 -0.82
N ASP A 393 19.62 -12.88 -1.17
CA ASP A 393 20.99 -13.14 -0.69
C ASP A 393 21.26 -12.55 0.70
N SER A 394 20.32 -11.75 1.24
CA SER A 394 20.52 -10.94 2.44
C SER A 394 19.31 -10.91 3.38
N LEU A 395 18.13 -11.32 2.92
CA LEU A 395 16.92 -11.45 3.73
C LEU A 395 16.28 -12.83 3.52
N THR A 396 15.61 -13.35 4.55
CA THR A 396 14.71 -14.52 4.48
C THR A 396 13.32 -14.12 4.92
N VAL A 397 12.29 -14.78 4.39
CA VAL A 397 10.89 -14.61 4.81
C VAL A 397 10.58 -15.59 5.93
N GLU A 398 10.10 -15.09 7.07
CA GLU A 398 9.73 -15.89 8.23
C GLU A 398 8.22 -16.19 8.23
N SER A 399 7.40 -15.18 7.97
CA SER A 399 5.94 -15.28 7.93
C SER A 399 5.34 -14.30 6.91
N LEU A 400 4.14 -14.61 6.44
CA LEU A 400 3.39 -13.82 5.46
C LEU A 400 1.94 -13.66 5.90
N LEU A 401 1.35 -12.50 5.66
CA LEU A 401 -0.06 -12.27 5.95
C LEU A 401 -0.91 -13.07 5.00
N GLU A 402 -1.89 -13.79 5.55
CA GLU A 402 -2.76 -14.65 4.77
C GLU A 402 -3.44 -13.89 3.62
N LEU A 403 -3.50 -14.55 2.46
CA LEU A 403 -4.24 -14.09 1.30
C LEU A 403 -5.73 -14.25 1.54
N LEU A 404 -6.56 -13.45 0.87
CA LEU A 404 -8.00 -13.59 0.93
C LEU A 404 -8.50 -14.60 -0.10
N ASP A 405 -9.69 -15.10 0.15
CA ASP A 405 -10.39 -16.03 -0.71
C ASP A 405 -11.39 -15.27 -1.58
N GLU A 406 -11.36 -15.50 -2.90
CA GLU A 406 -12.20 -14.76 -3.85
C GLU A 406 -13.70 -15.00 -3.57
N ASP A 407 -14.11 -16.25 -3.35
CA ASP A 407 -15.50 -16.59 -3.05
C ASP A 407 -16.01 -15.90 -1.80
N SER A 408 -15.13 -15.71 -0.81
CA SER A 408 -15.45 -14.98 0.42
C SER A 408 -15.62 -13.48 0.17
N LEU A 409 -14.77 -12.87 -0.66
CA LEU A 409 -14.86 -11.43 -0.99
C LEU A 409 -16.04 -11.11 -1.90
N ARG A 410 -16.38 -12.00 -2.84
CA ARG A 410 -17.48 -11.79 -3.79
C ARG A 410 -18.87 -11.94 -3.18
N LYS A 411 -19.00 -12.39 -1.92
CA LYS A 411 -20.28 -12.34 -1.17
C LYS A 411 -20.84 -10.92 -1.11
N ASP A 412 -19.95 -9.91 -1.07
CA ASP A 412 -20.27 -8.49 -1.11
C ASP A 412 -20.07 -7.87 -2.50
N THR A 413 -20.13 -8.67 -3.57
CA THR A 413 -19.80 -8.31 -4.97
C THR A 413 -18.29 -8.20 -5.25
N ALA A 414 -17.59 -7.27 -4.61
CA ALA A 414 -16.17 -6.96 -4.81
C ALA A 414 -15.64 -5.98 -3.73
N LEU A 415 -14.38 -5.55 -3.86
CA LEU A 415 -13.77 -4.51 -3.05
C LEU A 415 -13.84 -3.14 -3.74
N PRO A 416 -13.94 -2.01 -3.00
CA PRO A 416 -14.14 -1.92 -1.56
C PRO A 416 -15.57 -2.35 -1.18
N SER A 417 -15.76 -2.64 0.10
CA SER A 417 -17.04 -3.05 0.68
C SER A 417 -17.25 -2.42 2.06
N PRO A 418 -18.41 -2.60 2.70
CA PRO A 418 -18.58 -2.23 4.11
C PRO A 418 -17.49 -2.75 5.05
N GLU A 419 -16.92 -3.91 4.75
CA GLU A 419 -15.86 -4.54 5.55
C GLU A 419 -14.44 -4.10 5.14
N TRP A 420 -14.24 -3.73 3.87
CA TRP A 420 -12.93 -3.46 3.28
C TRP A 420 -12.86 -2.08 2.63
N SER A 421 -11.94 -1.24 3.11
CA SER A 421 -11.90 0.19 2.76
C SER A 421 -10.96 0.56 1.61
N SER A 422 -10.45 -0.44 0.89
CA SER A 422 -9.68 -0.31 -0.35
C SER A 422 -10.16 -1.38 -1.35
N ASP A 423 -9.95 -1.17 -2.64
CA ASP A 423 -10.09 -2.19 -3.68
C ASP A 423 -8.88 -3.14 -3.80
N HIS A 424 -7.80 -2.81 -3.09
CA HIS A 424 -6.65 -3.67 -2.89
C HIS A 424 -6.68 -4.38 -1.53
N ILE A 425 -5.92 -5.46 -1.39
CA ILE A 425 -5.64 -6.10 -0.10
C ILE A 425 -4.23 -5.75 0.37
N ALA A 426 -4.06 -5.48 1.65
CA ALA A 426 -2.72 -5.24 2.19
C ALA A 426 -1.85 -6.51 2.11
N LEU A 427 -0.58 -6.36 1.76
CA LEU A 427 0.44 -7.40 1.81
C LEU A 427 1.35 -7.15 3.00
N LEU A 428 1.69 -8.18 3.76
CA LEU A 428 2.60 -8.04 4.90
C LEU A 428 3.51 -9.25 5.00
N ALA A 429 4.80 -8.99 5.19
CA ALA A 429 5.82 -10.01 5.32
C ALA A 429 6.71 -9.72 6.53
N GLU A 430 7.07 -10.77 7.27
CA GLU A 430 8.13 -10.75 8.28
C GLU A 430 9.42 -11.27 7.67
N PHE A 431 10.49 -10.50 7.85
CA PHE A 431 11.82 -10.81 7.35
C PHE A 431 12.82 -10.98 8.48
N ARG A 432 13.87 -11.76 8.22
CA ARG A 432 15.09 -11.83 9.01
C ARG A 432 16.28 -11.52 8.12
N CYS A 433 17.26 -10.78 8.65
CA CYS A 433 18.52 -10.57 7.93
C CYS A 433 19.40 -11.83 7.99
N VAL A 434 19.90 -12.25 6.83
CA VAL A 434 20.83 -13.37 6.72
C VAL A 434 22.24 -12.90 7.08
N PRO A 435 22.91 -13.51 8.07
CA PRO A 435 24.32 -13.24 8.32
C PRO A 435 25.12 -13.70 7.11
N ARG A 436 25.81 -12.78 6.42
CA ARG A 436 26.70 -13.18 5.32
C ARG A 436 27.87 -13.99 5.89
N PRO A 437 28.20 -15.17 5.35
CA PRO A 437 29.44 -15.84 5.70
C PRO A 437 30.61 -14.90 5.34
N ARG A 438 31.56 -14.75 6.27
CA ARG A 438 32.76 -13.93 6.05
C ARG A 438 33.46 -14.45 4.79
N ARG A 439 33.58 -13.60 3.75
CA ARG A 439 34.43 -13.87 2.58
C ARG A 439 35.89 -13.67 2.93
#